data_AF-A0A101WFW3-F1
#
_entry.id   AF-A0A101WFW3-F1
#
_cell.length_a   1.000
_cell.length_b   1.000
_cell.length_c   1.000
_cell.angle_alpha   90.00
_cell.angle_beta   90.00
_cell.angle_gamma   90.00
#
_symmetry.space_group_name_H-M   'P 1'
#
loop_
_entity.id
_entity.type
_entity.pdbx_description
1 polymer ?
#
loop_
_entity_poly.entity_id
_entity_poly.type
_entity_poly.pdbx_seq_one_letter_code
_entity_poly.pdbx_strand_id
1 'polypeptide(L)'
;MRHGFGIEHGYFTGWSNGGTTIIMVLLVTAVIALLAFTRDHYRKKNHPELNKLLAILEEKYLTNGISAEEYRERSILIQDEYWLDSGNPTMMLLKERYAKCEIDSREYVERRDELNGKRSKSPLDILKERYAKGEISSDEFQLIKTNIL
;
A
#
# COMPACT_ATOMS: atom_id res chain seq x y z
N MET A 1 32.87 65.67 -18.41
CA MET A 1 33.78 64.51 -18.56
C MET A 1 34.01 63.96 -17.16
N ARG A 2 33.79 62.71 -16.78
CA ARG A 2 33.27 61.48 -17.40
C ARG A 2 32.84 60.62 -16.19
N HIS A 3 31.63 60.08 -16.18
CA HIS A 3 31.16 59.13 -15.17
C HIS A 3 31.99 57.84 -15.23
N GLY A 4 32.31 57.28 -14.06
CA GLY A 4 32.87 55.93 -13.92
C GLY A 4 32.20 55.24 -12.73
N PHE A 5 30.99 54.75 -12.93
CA PHE A 5 30.32 53.83 -12.02
C PHE A 5 30.95 52.44 -12.27
N GLY A 6 31.91 52.08 -11.42
CA GLY A 6 32.47 50.73 -11.40
C GLY A 6 31.51 49.79 -10.71
N ILE A 7 30.64 49.14 -11.47
CA ILE A 7 29.89 47.97 -11.03
C ILE A 7 30.83 46.79 -11.20
N GLU A 8 31.61 46.47 -10.17
CA GLU A 8 32.27 45.18 -10.10
C GLU A 8 31.23 44.11 -9.78
N HIS A 9 30.57 43.61 -10.83
CA HIS A 9 30.01 42.28 -10.81
C HIS A 9 31.15 41.27 -10.92
N GLY A 10 31.71 40.95 -9.75
CA GLY A 10 32.62 39.81 -9.58
C GLY A 10 31.85 38.53 -9.87
N TYR A 11 31.95 38.07 -11.11
CA TYR A 11 31.55 36.75 -11.53
C TYR A 11 32.17 35.71 -10.60
N PHE A 12 31.33 34.95 -9.90
CA PHE A 12 31.72 33.81 -9.09
C PHE A 12 32.08 32.62 -10.02
N THR A 13 33.12 32.78 -10.83
CA THR A 13 33.62 31.76 -11.75
C THR A 13 34.95 31.22 -11.23
N GLY A 14 34.86 30.33 -10.24
CA GLY A 14 36.03 29.61 -9.73
C GLY A 14 35.60 28.38 -8.95
N TRP A 15 35.85 27.18 -9.50
CA TRP A 15 35.72 25.87 -8.83
C TRP A 15 34.32 25.42 -8.35
N SER A 16 33.26 26.02 -8.88
CA SER A 16 31.88 25.79 -8.44
C SER A 16 31.16 24.60 -9.11
N ASN A 17 31.64 24.11 -10.25
CA ASN A 17 30.80 23.28 -11.14
C ASN A 17 30.50 21.87 -10.61
N GLY A 18 31.40 21.21 -9.88
CA GLY A 18 31.14 19.85 -9.38
C GLY A 18 30.16 19.85 -8.19
N GLY A 19 30.43 20.68 -7.18
CA GLY A 19 29.59 20.75 -5.98
C GLY A 19 28.19 21.29 -6.27
N THR A 20 28.08 22.36 -7.08
CA THR A 20 26.76 22.94 -7.40
C THR A 20 25.92 22.03 -8.30
N THR A 21 26.53 21.30 -9.24
CA THR A 21 25.79 20.32 -10.04
C THR A 21 25.32 19.15 -9.20
N ILE A 22 26.15 18.63 -8.29
CA ILE A 22 25.76 17.56 -7.35
C ILE A 22 24.60 18.02 -6.45
N ILE A 23 24.67 19.24 -5.90
CA ILE A 23 23.59 19.81 -5.08
C ILE A 23 22.31 19.97 -5.90
N MET A 24 22.39 20.49 -7.12
CA MET A 24 21.22 20.64 -8.00
C MET A 24 20.58 19.30 -8.34
N VAL A 25 21.38 18.27 -8.65
CA VAL A 25 20.86 16.91 -8.92
C VAL A 25 20.18 16.34 -7.67
N LEU A 26 20.78 16.48 -6.49
CA LEU A 26 20.17 16.04 -5.22
C LEU A 26 18.85 16.77 -4.92
N LEU A 27 18.78 18.08 -5.20
CA LEU A 27 17.58 18.86 -4.98
C LEU A 27 16.46 18.43 -5.93
N VAL A 28 16.78 18.23 -7.21
CA VAL A 28 15.83 17.73 -8.22
C VAL A 28 15.34 16.33 -7.86
N THR A 29 16.23 15.40 -7.46
CA THR A 29 15.82 14.05 -7.07
C THR A 29 14.96 14.06 -5.80
N ALA A 30 15.29 14.91 -4.80
CA ALA A 30 14.48 15.08 -3.60
C ALA A 30 13.08 15.62 -3.92
N VAL A 31 12.96 16.59 -4.83
CA VAL A 31 11.67 17.12 -5.27
C VAL A 31 10.86 16.06 -6.01
N ILE A 32 11.47 15.29 -6.92
CA ILE A 32 10.79 14.19 -7.62
C ILE A 32 10.32 13.14 -6.62
N ALA A 33 11.15 12.76 -5.65
CA ALA A 33 10.77 11.82 -4.60
C ALA A 33 9.60 12.34 -3.76
N LEU A 34 9.62 13.63 -3.37
CA LEU A 34 8.53 14.27 -2.64
C LEU A 34 7.22 14.28 -3.45
N LEU A 35 7.28 14.61 -4.74
CA LEU A 35 6.12 14.60 -5.63
C LEU A 35 5.57 13.19 -5.83
N ALA A 36 6.44 12.18 -6.00
CA ALA A 36 6.03 10.78 -6.09
C ALA A 36 5.35 10.31 -4.80
N PHE A 37 5.95 10.60 -3.64
CA PHE A 37 5.41 10.23 -2.34
C PHE A 37 4.06 10.89 -2.05
N THR A 38 3.96 12.20 -2.29
CA THR A 38 2.70 12.93 -2.08
C THR A 38 1.61 12.42 -3.03
N ARG A 39 1.92 12.20 -4.31
CA ARG A 39 0.97 11.63 -5.27
C ARG A 39 0.48 10.25 -4.82
N ASP A 40 1.38 9.36 -4.39
CA ASP A 40 1.02 8.02 -3.90
C ASP A 40 0.13 8.11 -2.65
N HIS A 41 0.49 8.99 -1.70
CA HIS A 41 -0.28 9.21 -0.48
C HIS A 41 -1.70 9.74 -0.74
N TYR A 42 -1.85 10.72 -1.64
CA TYR A 42 -3.16 11.25 -2.01
C TYR A 42 -3.97 10.28 -2.87
N ARG A 43 -3.33 9.49 -3.73
CA ARG A 43 -3.99 8.44 -4.51
C ARG A 43 -4.61 7.37 -3.62
N LYS A 44 -3.90 6.98 -2.55
CA LYS A 44 -4.40 6.01 -1.55
C LYS A 44 -5.62 6.52 -0.79
N LYS A 45 -5.65 7.81 -0.44
CA LYS A 45 -6.75 8.40 0.33
C LYS A 45 -7.99 8.73 -0.49
N ASN A 46 -7.84 9.01 -1.78
CA ASN A 46 -8.93 9.49 -2.64
C ASN A 46 -9.42 8.42 -3.62
N HIS A 47 -9.58 7.18 -3.16
CA HIS A 47 -10.15 6.14 -4.02
C HIS A 47 -11.69 6.24 -4.03
N PRO A 48 -12.33 6.60 -5.15
CA PRO A 48 -13.78 6.88 -5.18
C PRO A 48 -14.61 5.67 -4.74
N GLU A 49 -14.18 4.46 -5.11
CA GLU A 49 -14.85 3.22 -4.73
C GLU A 49 -14.72 2.90 -3.24
N LEU A 50 -13.59 3.25 -2.61
CA LEU A 50 -13.43 3.07 -1.17
C LEU A 50 -14.38 4.00 -0.42
N ASN A 51 -14.45 5.26 -0.84
CA ASN A 51 -15.34 6.25 -0.26
C ASN A 51 -16.81 5.81 -0.41
N LYS A 52 -17.17 5.21 -1.55
CA LYS A 52 -18.50 4.63 -1.76
C LYS A 52 -18.80 3.48 -0.79
N LEU A 53 -17.87 2.55 -0.61
CA LEU A 53 -18.02 1.43 0.32
C LEU A 53 -18.15 1.90 1.78
N LEU A 54 -17.31 2.85 2.18
CA LEU A 54 -17.37 3.43 3.52
C LEU A 54 -18.67 4.19 3.76
N ALA A 55 -19.18 4.93 2.77
CA ALA A 55 -20.48 5.60 2.88
C ALA A 55 -21.63 4.61 3.09
N ILE A 56 -21.63 3.47 2.39
CA ILE A 56 -22.62 2.39 2.61
C ILE A 56 -22.52 1.85 4.04
N LEU A 57 -21.30 1.63 4.53
CA LEU A 57 -21.07 1.11 5.88
C LEU A 57 -21.51 2.13 6.96
N GLU A 58 -21.23 3.42 6.74
CA GLU A 58 -21.64 4.52 7.61
C GLU A 58 -23.17 4.64 7.66
N GLU A 59 -23.86 4.54 6.53
CA GLU A 59 -25.32 4.50 6.48
C GLU A 59 -25.88 3.35 7.32
N LYS A 60 -25.28 2.15 7.23
CA LYS A 60 -25.69 0.99 8.04
C LYS A 60 -25.47 1.21 9.54
N TYR A 61 -24.40 1.89 9.91
CA TYR A 61 -24.16 2.27 11.30
C TYR A 61 -25.16 3.32 11.80
N LEU A 62 -25.42 4.37 11.02
CA LEU A 62 -26.37 5.43 11.37
C LEU A 62 -27.81 4.93 11.49
N THR A 63 -28.17 3.91 10.70
CA THR A 63 -29.48 3.24 10.78
C THR A 63 -29.57 2.21 11.92
N ASN A 64 -28.56 2.11 12.80
CA ASN A 64 -28.42 1.11 13.85
C ASN A 64 -28.48 -0.35 13.33
N GLY A 65 -28.13 -0.58 12.07
CA GLY A 65 -28.07 -1.92 11.48
C GLY A 65 -26.87 -2.74 11.93
N ILE A 66 -25.83 -2.08 12.48
CA ILE A 66 -24.60 -2.69 13.01
C ILE A 66 -24.11 -1.94 14.25
N SER A 67 -23.40 -2.64 15.12
CA SER A 67 -22.76 -2.06 16.30
C SER A 67 -21.50 -1.25 15.94
N ALA A 68 -21.02 -0.43 16.88
CA ALA A 68 -19.77 0.32 16.70
C ALA A 68 -18.55 -0.60 16.51
N GLU A 69 -18.53 -1.77 17.15
CA GLU A 69 -17.44 -2.73 17.00
C GLU A 69 -17.47 -3.40 15.62
N GLU A 70 -18.65 -3.81 15.15
CA GLU A 70 -18.82 -4.36 13.79
C GLU A 70 -18.48 -3.34 12.72
N TYR A 71 -18.90 -2.08 12.91
CA TYR A 71 -18.51 -0.99 12.02
C TYR A 71 -16.97 -0.84 11.98
N ARG A 72 -16.33 -0.85 13.15
CA ARG A 72 -14.88 -0.75 13.26
C ARG A 72 -14.18 -1.92 12.55
N GLU A 73 -14.57 -3.16 12.84
CA GLU A 73 -14.02 -4.35 12.19
C GLU A 73 -14.16 -4.30 10.66
N ARG A 74 -15.37 -4.05 10.17
CA ARG A 74 -15.67 -3.98 8.74
C ARG A 74 -14.90 -2.84 8.05
N SER A 75 -14.81 -1.68 8.69
CA SER A 75 -14.06 -0.54 8.16
C SER A 75 -12.57 -0.85 8.04
N ILE A 76 -11.99 -1.57 9.01
CA ILE A 76 -10.60 -2.01 8.95
C ILE A 76 -10.41 -2.98 7.80
N LEU A 77 -11.25 -4.00 7.63
CA LEU A 77 -11.10 -4.98 6.55
C LEU A 77 -11.27 -4.37 5.15
N ILE A 78 -12.14 -3.37 5.01
CA ILE A 78 -12.32 -2.62 3.74
C ILE A 78 -11.12 -1.71 3.45
N GLN A 79 -10.51 -1.09 4.47
CA GLN A 79 -9.39 -0.15 4.34
C GLN A 79 -8.00 -0.81 4.31
N ASP A 80 -7.82 -1.93 4.99
CA ASP A 80 -6.53 -2.66 5.11
C ASP A 80 -6.11 -3.29 3.79
N GLU A 81 -7.06 -3.52 2.87
CA GLU A 81 -6.77 -4.01 1.54
C GLU A 81 -6.18 -2.91 0.64
N TYR A 82 -4.86 -2.82 0.71
CA TYR A 82 -3.93 -1.94 0.01
C TYR A 82 -4.03 -1.92 -1.53
N TRP A 83 -5.01 -2.59 -2.15
CA TRP A 83 -5.22 -2.59 -3.59
C TRP A 83 -6.72 -2.61 -3.91
N LEU A 84 -7.34 -1.43 -3.93
CA LEU A 84 -8.52 -1.20 -4.78
C LEU A 84 -8.18 -1.22 -6.28
N ASP A 85 -6.89 -1.36 -6.63
CA ASP A 85 -6.39 -1.63 -7.98
C ASP A 85 -6.72 -3.06 -8.48
N SER A 86 -7.63 -3.79 -7.83
CA SER A 86 -8.24 -4.91 -8.52
C SER A 86 -9.18 -4.33 -9.57
N GLY A 87 -8.69 -4.14 -10.80
CA GLY A 87 -9.53 -4.05 -12.01
C GLY A 87 -10.44 -5.29 -12.23
N ASN A 88 -10.63 -6.11 -11.18
CA ASN A 88 -11.49 -7.25 -11.09
C ASN A 88 -12.85 -6.80 -10.51
N PRO A 89 -13.88 -6.67 -11.35
CA PRO A 89 -15.22 -6.25 -10.92
C PRO A 89 -15.83 -7.20 -9.87
N THR A 90 -15.42 -8.47 -9.84
CA THR A 90 -15.90 -9.47 -8.88
C THR A 90 -15.45 -9.17 -7.45
N MET A 91 -14.22 -8.67 -7.27
CA MET A 91 -13.71 -8.28 -5.96
C MET A 91 -14.45 -7.05 -5.43
N MET A 92 -14.76 -6.09 -6.31
CA MET A 92 -15.56 -4.91 -5.95
C MET A 92 -16.96 -5.32 -5.49
N LEU A 93 -17.61 -6.24 -6.21
CA LEU A 93 -18.93 -6.77 -5.83
C LEU A 93 -18.89 -7.43 -4.44
N LEU A 94 -17.86 -8.24 -4.16
CA LEU A 94 -17.72 -8.88 -2.85
C LEU A 94 -17.61 -7.84 -1.71
N LYS A 95 -16.81 -6.79 -1.91
CA LYS A 95 -16.67 -5.68 -0.96
C LYS A 95 -17.98 -4.93 -0.76
N GLU A 96 -18.73 -4.68 -1.83
CA GLU A 96 -20.02 -4.01 -1.74
C GLU A 96 -21.02 -4.82 -0.91
N ARG A 97 -21.10 -6.14 -1.12
CA ARG A 97 -21.96 -7.03 -0.32
C ARG A 97 -21.55 -7.06 1.14
N TYR A 98 -20.26 -7.02 1.41
CA TYR A 98 -19.73 -6.92 2.78
C TYR A 98 -20.07 -5.58 3.44
N ALA A 99 -19.92 -4.46 2.73
CA ALA A 99 -20.29 -3.14 3.24
C ALA A 99 -21.80 -3.03 3.53
N LYS A 100 -22.63 -3.65 2.69
CA LYS A 100 -24.09 -3.75 2.90
C LYS A 100 -24.50 -4.66 4.06
N CYS A 101 -23.54 -5.36 4.68
CA CYS A 101 -23.77 -6.34 5.73
C CYS A 101 -24.59 -7.57 5.26
N GLU A 102 -24.51 -7.90 3.96
CA GLU A 102 -25.16 -9.11 3.41
C GLU A 102 -24.39 -10.39 3.71
N ILE A 103 -23.09 -10.26 3.99
CA ILE A 103 -22.18 -11.35 4.34
C ILE A 103 -21.39 -10.98 5.60
N ASP A 104 -21.00 -12.00 6.36
CA ASP A 104 -20.18 -11.82 7.56
C ASP A 104 -18.68 -11.71 7.22
N SER A 105 -17.86 -11.38 8.23
CA SER A 105 -16.41 -11.22 8.06
C SER A 105 -15.72 -12.52 7.65
N ARG A 106 -16.23 -13.68 8.09
CA ARG A 106 -15.63 -14.98 7.79
C ARG A 106 -15.87 -15.37 6.34
N GLU A 107 -17.12 -15.30 5.89
CA GLU A 107 -17.54 -15.54 4.51
C GLU A 107 -16.86 -14.55 3.55
N TYR A 108 -16.71 -13.29 3.96
CA TYR A 108 -15.94 -12.31 3.21
C TYR A 108 -14.48 -12.74 3.03
N VAL A 109 -13.80 -13.12 4.12
CA VAL A 109 -12.39 -13.55 4.07
C VAL A 109 -12.23 -14.81 3.23
N GLU A 110 -13.09 -15.82 3.40
CA GLU A 110 -13.04 -17.08 2.64
C GLU A 110 -13.19 -16.82 1.13
N ARG A 111 -14.23 -16.09 0.71
CA ARG A 111 -14.46 -15.77 -0.72
C ARG A 111 -13.38 -14.87 -1.30
N ARG A 112 -12.87 -13.93 -0.51
CA ARG A 112 -11.77 -13.07 -0.93
C ARG A 112 -10.51 -13.90 -1.20
N ASP A 113 -10.18 -14.82 -0.30
CA ASP A 113 -8.99 -15.68 -0.42
C ASP A 113 -9.11 -16.64 -1.61
N GLU A 114 -10.34 -17.02 -1.99
CA GLU A 114 -10.60 -17.72 -3.25
C GLU A 114 -10.40 -16.81 -4.48
N LEU A 115 -10.95 -15.59 -4.45
CA LEU A 115 -10.91 -14.65 -5.58
C LEU A 115 -9.53 -14.05 -5.86
N ASN A 116 -8.72 -13.85 -4.83
CA ASN A 116 -7.32 -13.41 -5.00
C ASN A 116 -6.43 -14.52 -5.58
N GLY A 117 -7.00 -15.71 -5.83
CA GLY A 117 -6.28 -16.96 -5.72
C GLY A 117 -5.81 -17.11 -4.28
N LYS A 118 -5.64 -18.35 -3.81
CA LYS A 118 -4.79 -18.58 -2.64
C LYS A 118 -3.59 -17.65 -2.81
N ARG A 119 -3.31 -16.73 -1.87
CA ARG A 119 -1.91 -16.44 -1.55
C ARG A 119 -1.37 -17.84 -1.37
N SER A 120 -0.74 -18.39 -2.40
CA SER A 120 -0.19 -19.72 -2.34
C SER A 120 0.67 -19.63 -1.12
N LYS A 121 0.30 -20.32 -0.03
CA LYS A 121 1.21 -20.47 1.10
C LYS A 121 2.50 -20.84 0.41
N SER A 122 3.52 -19.99 0.51
CA SER A 122 4.73 -20.27 -0.26
C SER A 122 5.12 -21.69 0.14
N PRO A 123 5.69 -22.51 -0.75
CA PRO A 123 6.12 -23.84 -0.35
C PRO A 123 6.94 -23.82 0.96
N LEU A 124 7.62 -22.69 1.22
CA LEU A 124 8.29 -22.32 2.47
C LEU A 124 7.38 -22.10 3.70
N ASP A 125 6.19 -21.50 3.55
CA ASP A 125 5.22 -21.31 4.64
C ASP A 125 4.56 -22.63 5.05
N ILE A 126 4.24 -23.48 4.08
CA ILE A 126 3.76 -24.84 4.35
C ILE A 126 4.85 -25.63 5.08
N LEU A 127 6.10 -25.51 4.63
CA LEU A 127 7.24 -26.19 5.23
C LEU A 127 7.50 -25.74 6.68
N LYS A 128 7.46 -24.44 6.96
CA LYS A 128 7.59 -23.88 8.33
C LYS A 128 6.47 -24.39 9.25
N GLU A 129 5.25 -24.46 8.75
CA GLU A 129 4.10 -24.96 9.51
C GLU A 129 4.28 -26.42 9.91
N ARG A 130 4.76 -27.28 9.00
CA ARG A 130 5.00 -28.70 9.28
C ARG A 130 6.16 -28.93 10.24
N TYR A 131 7.23 -28.14 10.15
CA TYR A 131 8.33 -28.18 11.12
C TYR A 131 7.87 -27.77 12.52
N ALA A 132 7.06 -26.70 12.62
CA ALA A 132 6.51 -26.24 13.90
C ALA A 132 5.56 -27.26 14.56
N LYS A 133 4.86 -28.07 13.75
CA LYS A 133 4.00 -29.16 14.22
C LYS A 133 4.78 -30.43 14.60
N GLY A 134 6.09 -30.49 14.34
CA GLY A 134 6.92 -31.68 14.56
C GLY A 134 6.66 -32.81 13.57
N GLU A 135 6.01 -32.52 12.43
CA GLU A 135 5.72 -33.52 11.39
C GLU A 135 6.95 -33.86 10.53
N ILE A 136 7.97 -33.00 10.56
CA ILE A 136 9.24 -33.18 9.85
C ILE A 136 10.40 -32.82 10.78
N SER A 137 11.51 -33.52 10.63
CA SER A 137 12.73 -33.28 11.38
C SER A 137 13.46 -32.00 10.91
N SER A 138 14.40 -31.51 11.71
CA SER A 138 15.24 -30.36 11.36
C SER A 138 16.04 -30.61 10.07
N ASP A 139 16.50 -31.84 9.87
CA ASP A 139 17.32 -32.21 8.70
C ASP A 139 16.49 -32.23 7.41
N GLU A 140 15.27 -32.77 7.48
CA GLU A 140 14.30 -32.75 6.37
C GLU A 140 13.87 -31.32 6.03
N PHE A 141 13.68 -30.47 7.05
CA PHE A 141 13.36 -29.06 6.84
C PHE A 141 14.46 -28.33 6.06
N GLN A 142 15.74 -28.51 6.44
CA GLN A 142 16.85 -27.84 5.74
C GLN A 142 17.03 -28.36 4.31
N LEU A 143 16.89 -29.67 4.10
CA LEU A 143 17.02 -30.28 2.77
C LEU A 143 15.93 -29.78 1.81
N ILE A 144 14.68 -29.74 2.26
CA ILE A 144 13.56 -29.25 1.44
C ILE A 144 13.65 -27.74 1.22
N LYS A 145 14.05 -26.96 2.24
CA LYS A 145 14.25 -25.51 2.13
C LYS A 145 15.31 -25.14 1.09
N THR A 146 16.37 -25.93 0.95
CA THR A 146 17.46 -25.68 0.00
C THR A 146 17.07 -25.99 -1.45
N ASN A 147 16.09 -26.88 -1.66
CA ASN A 147 15.59 -27.26 -2.99
C ASN A 147 14.44 -26.38 -3.52
N ILE A 148 13.86 -25.54 -2.65
CA ILE A 148 12.73 -24.65 -2.98
C ILE A 148 13.20 -23.21 -3.32
N LEU A 149 14.41 -22.85 -2.88
CA LEU A 149 15.09 -21.58 -3.18
C LEU A 149 15.89 -21.67 -4.48
#